data_AF-A0A7V8ADC8-F1
#
_entry.id   AF-A0A7V8ADC8-F1
#
_cell.length_a   1.000
_cell.length_b   1.000
_cell.length_c   1.000
_cell.angle_alpha   90.00
_cell.angle_beta   90.00
_cell.angle_gamma   90.00
#
_symmetry.space_group_name_H-M   'P 1'
#
loop_
_entity.id
_entity.type
_entity.pdbx_description
1 polymer ?
#
loop_
_entity_poly.entity_id
_entity_poly.type
_entity_poly.pdbx_seq_one_letter_code
_entity_poly.pdbx_strand_id
1 'polypeptide(L)'
;MKIPPKPPKLEDIFLKKSGELSKALRDPEFPALIARWNNSKEYYYWDSFRYLKFPNGISPEIAWACREFSHVGEVKYVPIIDKEDKPFGYWLPARAQEWLHLIDREVPFETIHKAAPAGNERERYILASLMEEAIASSQMEGAATTRKNAKNMLIAGTAPKNKSEQMIFNNYKTIARVKELKEEKLTVEMILELHKLLTHKTMPEESMCGYFRATEKDDEVKVYDSDGTLLYNPPAHEQVKGLVEKLVDFANNPHSAYRGQGSFEFIRQTLTACHSYNA
;
A
#
# COMPACT_ATOMS: atom_id res chain seq x y z
N MET A 1 6.07 -10.56 17.36
CA MET A 1 4.93 -11.11 16.55
C MET A 1 5.47 -12.27 15.74
N LYS A 2 4.75 -13.39 15.56
CA LYS A 2 5.29 -14.52 14.78
C LYS A 2 5.23 -14.20 13.28
N ILE A 3 6.37 -14.20 12.59
CA ILE A 3 6.42 -14.05 11.14
C ILE A 3 5.60 -15.19 10.51
N PRO A 4 4.58 -14.89 9.69
CA PRO A 4 3.83 -15.94 9.01
C PRO A 4 4.78 -16.72 8.11
N PRO A 5 4.67 -18.07 8.07
CA PRO A 5 5.50 -18.88 7.20
C PRO A 5 5.35 -18.42 5.76
N LYS A 6 6.45 -18.48 4.99
CA LYS A 6 6.39 -18.18 3.56
C LYS A 6 5.74 -19.35 2.82
N PRO A 7 4.94 -19.08 1.77
CA PRO A 7 4.46 -20.13 0.89
C PRO A 7 5.64 -20.83 0.20
N PRO A 8 5.46 -22.11 -0.17
CA PRO A 8 6.45 -22.82 -0.96
C PRO A 8 6.67 -22.12 -2.30
N LYS A 9 7.91 -22.10 -2.79
CA LYS A 9 8.22 -21.55 -4.10
C LYS A 9 7.58 -22.42 -5.18
N LEU A 10 6.87 -21.79 -6.12
CA LEU A 10 6.19 -22.51 -7.20
C LEU A 10 7.16 -23.34 -8.04
N GLU A 11 8.33 -22.78 -8.34
CA GLU A 11 9.41 -23.46 -9.08
C GLU A 11 9.80 -24.80 -8.42
N ASP A 12 9.97 -24.81 -7.10
CA ASP A 12 10.31 -26.02 -6.34
C ASP A 12 9.21 -27.09 -6.46
N ILE A 13 7.95 -26.67 -6.45
CA ILE A 13 6.79 -27.58 -6.56
C ILE A 13 6.70 -28.14 -7.98
N PHE A 14 6.86 -27.30 -9.00
CA PHE A 14 6.86 -27.74 -10.39
C PHE A 14 8.01 -28.72 -10.68
N LEU A 15 9.20 -28.47 -10.16
CA LEU A 15 10.36 -29.33 -10.37
C LEU A 15 10.26 -30.65 -9.60
N LYS A 16 9.84 -30.62 -8.33
CA LYS A 16 9.92 -31.77 -7.42
C LYS A 16 8.63 -32.57 -7.31
N LYS A 17 7.47 -31.97 -7.65
CA LYS A 17 6.14 -32.56 -7.44
C LYS A 17 5.20 -32.45 -8.66
N SER A 18 5.75 -32.36 -9.86
CA SER A 18 4.97 -32.28 -11.12
C SER A 18 3.92 -33.40 -11.27
N GLY A 19 4.23 -34.62 -10.82
CA GLY A 19 3.30 -35.75 -10.85
C GLY A 19 2.09 -35.59 -9.93
N GLU A 20 2.28 -35.04 -8.73
CA GLU A 20 1.18 -34.72 -7.80
C GLU A 20 0.32 -33.58 -8.35
N LEU A 21 0.95 -32.57 -8.93
CA LEU A 21 0.27 -31.42 -9.54
C LEU A 21 -0.60 -31.86 -10.74
N SER A 22 -0.07 -32.75 -11.59
CA SER A 22 -0.82 -33.33 -12.71
C SER A 22 -2.03 -34.16 -12.22
N LYS A 23 -1.88 -34.92 -11.14
CA LYS A 23 -2.99 -35.68 -10.53
C LYS A 23 -4.07 -34.75 -9.97
N ALA A 24 -3.67 -33.70 -9.25
CA ALA A 24 -4.60 -32.72 -8.69
C ALA A 24 -5.39 -31.98 -9.78
N LEU A 25 -4.76 -31.60 -10.89
CA LEU A 25 -5.45 -30.93 -12.01
C LEU A 25 -6.40 -31.84 -12.79
N ARG A 26 -6.24 -33.16 -12.72
CA ARG A 26 -7.15 -34.14 -13.33
C ARG A 26 -8.35 -34.49 -12.45
N ASP A 27 -8.31 -34.10 -11.18
CA ASP A 27 -9.44 -34.26 -10.28
C ASP A 27 -10.59 -33.34 -10.71
N PRO A 28 -11.79 -33.88 -11.02
CA PRO A 28 -12.89 -33.06 -11.55
C PRO A 28 -13.39 -31.99 -10.57
N GLU A 29 -13.31 -32.24 -9.27
CA GLU A 29 -13.85 -31.33 -8.24
C GLU A 29 -12.85 -30.24 -7.85
N PHE A 30 -11.58 -30.48 -8.12
CA PHE A 30 -10.50 -29.64 -7.63
C PHE A 30 -10.41 -28.26 -8.32
N PRO A 31 -10.55 -28.12 -9.66
CA PRO A 31 -10.62 -26.81 -10.30
C PRO A 31 -11.80 -25.95 -9.79
N ALA A 32 -12.95 -26.57 -9.55
CA ALA A 32 -14.12 -25.88 -8.99
C ALA A 32 -13.88 -25.40 -7.55
N LEU A 33 -13.17 -26.21 -6.74
CA LEU A 33 -12.75 -25.83 -5.39
C LEU A 33 -11.82 -24.60 -5.41
N ILE A 34 -10.80 -24.62 -6.28
CA ILE A 34 -9.87 -23.49 -6.44
C ILE A 34 -10.61 -22.23 -6.90
N ALA A 35 -11.49 -22.34 -7.90
CA ALA A 35 -12.29 -21.21 -8.38
C ALA A 35 -13.21 -20.62 -7.29
N ARG A 36 -13.81 -21.47 -6.45
CA ARG A 36 -14.63 -21.03 -5.31
C ARG A 36 -13.80 -20.25 -4.29
N TRP A 37 -12.58 -20.66 -4.02
CA TRP A 37 -11.69 -19.99 -3.05
C TRP A 37 -11.09 -18.70 -3.58
N ASN A 38 -10.75 -18.67 -4.86
CA ASN A 38 -10.34 -17.43 -5.53
C ASN A 38 -11.42 -16.34 -5.45
N ASN A 39 -12.69 -16.74 -5.28
CA ASN A 39 -13.84 -15.87 -5.16
C ASN A 39 -14.49 -15.89 -3.76
N SER A 40 -13.86 -16.50 -2.75
CA SER A 40 -14.45 -16.54 -1.40
C SER A 40 -14.39 -15.18 -0.71
N LYS A 41 -15.30 -14.96 0.26
CA LYS A 41 -15.30 -13.74 1.08
C LYS A 41 -14.04 -13.58 1.93
N GLU A 42 -13.42 -14.70 2.31
CA GLU A 42 -12.17 -14.74 3.06
C GLU A 42 -11.02 -14.97 2.10
N TYR A 43 -10.02 -14.10 2.14
CA TYR A 43 -8.75 -14.31 1.44
C TYR A 43 -7.83 -15.13 2.34
N TYR A 44 -7.56 -16.38 1.97
CA TYR A 44 -6.68 -17.25 2.76
C TYR A 44 -5.21 -16.96 2.45
N TYR A 45 -4.50 -16.39 3.44
CA TYR A 45 -3.04 -16.35 3.45
C TYR A 45 -2.46 -17.76 3.66
N TRP A 46 -1.21 -17.98 3.21
CA TRP A 46 -0.55 -19.29 3.34
C TRP A 46 -0.56 -19.86 4.76
N ASP A 47 -0.38 -19.02 5.78
CA ASP A 47 -0.38 -19.45 7.18
C ASP A 47 -1.67 -20.15 7.59
N SER A 48 -2.82 -19.67 7.12
CA SER A 48 -4.12 -20.32 7.36
C SER A 48 -4.38 -21.45 6.34
N PHE A 49 -3.99 -21.22 5.08
CA PHE A 49 -4.23 -22.14 3.96
C PHE A 49 -3.60 -23.51 4.18
N ARG A 50 -2.39 -23.55 4.75
CA ARG A 50 -1.63 -24.80 4.94
C ARG A 50 -2.29 -25.80 5.90
N TYR A 51 -3.30 -25.36 6.67
CA TYR A 51 -4.06 -26.23 7.58
C TYR A 51 -5.41 -26.69 7.00
N LEU A 52 -5.77 -26.23 5.80
CA LEU A 52 -6.98 -26.67 5.12
C LEU A 52 -6.86 -28.13 4.68
N LYS A 53 -7.99 -28.83 4.68
CA LYS A 53 -8.10 -30.21 4.21
C LYS A 53 -8.58 -30.23 2.77
N PHE A 54 -7.94 -31.06 1.96
CA PHE A 54 -8.24 -31.19 0.54
C PHE A 54 -8.73 -32.61 0.22
N PRO A 55 -9.60 -32.76 -0.80
CA PRO A 55 -10.03 -34.08 -1.23
C PRO A 55 -8.86 -34.90 -1.79
N ASN A 56 -9.04 -36.22 -1.82
CA ASN A 56 -8.18 -37.14 -2.56
C ASN A 56 -6.67 -37.08 -2.22
N GLY A 57 -6.36 -36.68 -0.98
CA GLY A 57 -4.98 -36.64 -0.47
C GLY A 57 -4.12 -35.53 -1.06
N ILE A 58 -4.74 -34.51 -1.70
CA ILE A 58 -4.00 -33.35 -2.21
C ILE A 58 -3.35 -32.62 -1.04
N SER A 59 -2.04 -32.36 -1.15
CA SER A 59 -1.32 -31.61 -0.13
C SER A 59 -1.58 -30.11 -0.25
N PRO A 60 -1.55 -29.34 0.85
CA PRO A 60 -1.73 -27.89 0.81
C PRO A 60 -0.73 -27.18 -0.11
N GLU A 61 0.50 -27.68 -0.22
CA GLU A 61 1.50 -27.11 -1.14
C GLU A 61 1.06 -27.23 -2.60
N ILE A 62 0.51 -28.39 -2.99
CA ILE A 62 0.02 -28.63 -4.35
C ILE A 62 -1.20 -27.77 -4.62
N ALA A 63 -2.10 -27.65 -3.64
CA ALA A 63 -3.27 -26.80 -3.81
C ALA A 63 -2.95 -25.32 -3.88
N TRP A 64 -1.96 -24.86 -3.11
CA TRP A 64 -1.44 -23.51 -3.23
C TRP A 64 -0.84 -23.30 -4.62
N ALA A 65 -0.04 -24.25 -5.12
CA ALA A 65 0.55 -24.14 -6.45
C ALA A 65 -0.51 -24.06 -7.56
N CYS A 66 -1.56 -24.88 -7.49
CA CYS A 66 -2.65 -24.84 -8.45
C CYS A 66 -3.44 -23.53 -8.36
N ARG A 67 -3.65 -23.01 -7.14
CA ARG A 67 -4.25 -21.70 -6.91
C ARG A 67 -3.45 -20.59 -7.57
N GLU A 68 -2.15 -20.50 -7.30
CA GLU A 68 -1.29 -19.49 -7.91
C GLU A 68 -1.28 -19.61 -9.43
N PHE A 69 -1.15 -20.84 -9.95
CA PHE A 69 -1.17 -21.10 -11.38
C PHE A 69 -2.48 -20.69 -12.06
N SER A 70 -3.62 -20.83 -11.36
CA SER A 70 -4.95 -20.53 -11.92
C SER A 70 -5.13 -19.09 -12.38
N HIS A 71 -4.33 -18.15 -11.87
CA HIS A 71 -4.43 -16.73 -12.22
C HIS A 71 -3.17 -16.16 -12.86
N VAL A 72 -2.13 -16.96 -13.12
CA VAL A 72 -0.90 -16.48 -13.80
C VAL A 72 -1.22 -15.79 -15.13
N GLY A 73 -2.15 -16.35 -15.91
CA GLY A 73 -2.59 -15.76 -17.18
C GLY A 73 -3.44 -14.48 -17.04
N GLU A 74 -3.89 -14.17 -15.83
CA GLU A 74 -4.71 -12.99 -15.51
C GLU A 74 -3.92 -11.88 -14.80
N VAL A 75 -2.65 -12.13 -14.45
CA VAL A 75 -1.79 -11.15 -13.82
C VAL A 75 -1.55 -9.98 -14.77
N LYS A 76 -1.83 -8.78 -14.27
CA LYS A 76 -1.53 -7.51 -14.94
C LYS A 76 -0.22 -6.99 -14.38
N TYR A 77 0.75 -6.80 -15.27
CA TYR A 77 2.03 -6.18 -14.93
C TYR A 77 1.96 -4.67 -15.13
N VAL A 78 2.62 -3.95 -14.22
CA VAL A 78 2.82 -2.50 -14.32
C VAL A 78 4.31 -2.22 -14.53
N PRO A 79 4.69 -1.05 -15.08
CA PRO A 79 6.08 -0.72 -15.36
C PRO A 79 6.79 -0.19 -14.10
N ILE A 80 6.49 -0.78 -12.94
CA ILE A 80 7.20 -0.59 -11.69
C ILE A 80 7.98 -1.87 -11.42
N ILE A 81 9.19 -1.73 -10.91
CA ILE A 81 10.05 -2.84 -10.54
C ILE A 81 10.46 -2.72 -9.07
N ASP A 82 10.81 -3.86 -8.47
CA ASP A 82 11.42 -3.88 -7.15
C ASP A 82 12.94 -3.64 -7.22
N LYS A 83 13.61 -3.72 -6.06
CA LYS A 83 15.06 -3.55 -5.92
C LYS A 83 15.90 -4.65 -6.58
N GLU A 84 15.28 -5.75 -7.01
CA GLU A 84 15.89 -6.88 -7.71
C GLU A 84 15.48 -6.88 -9.20
N ASP A 85 15.00 -5.74 -9.71
CA ASP A 85 14.50 -5.53 -11.07
C ASP A 85 13.33 -6.44 -11.47
N LYS A 86 12.59 -6.99 -10.49
CA LYS A 86 11.41 -7.82 -10.78
C LYS A 86 10.20 -6.94 -11.04
N PRO A 87 9.43 -7.20 -12.11
CA PRO A 87 8.24 -6.42 -12.42
C PRO A 87 7.16 -6.64 -11.37
N PHE A 88 6.48 -5.57 -11.00
CA PHE A 88 5.30 -5.66 -10.16
C PHE A 88 4.11 -6.17 -10.97
N GLY A 89 3.46 -7.23 -10.48
CA GLY A 89 2.26 -7.81 -11.05
C GLY A 89 1.15 -7.90 -10.02
N TYR A 90 -0.08 -7.70 -10.46
CA TYR A 90 -1.25 -7.86 -9.61
C TYR A 90 -2.34 -8.64 -10.34
N TRP A 91 -3.17 -9.34 -9.58
CA TRP A 91 -4.37 -10.01 -10.07
C TRP A 91 -5.60 -9.46 -9.35
N LEU A 92 -6.69 -9.22 -10.08
CA LEU A 92 -7.94 -8.70 -9.54
C LEU A 92 -9.02 -9.78 -9.58
N PRO A 93 -9.19 -10.57 -8.50
CA PRO A 93 -10.29 -11.50 -8.40
C PRO A 93 -11.64 -10.78 -8.47
N ALA A 94 -12.71 -11.52 -8.85
CA ALA A 94 -14.04 -10.94 -9.00
C ALA A 94 -14.53 -10.22 -7.74
N ARG A 95 -14.16 -10.72 -6.55
CA ARG A 95 -14.47 -10.07 -5.27
C ARG A 95 -13.77 -8.71 -5.09
N ALA A 96 -12.51 -8.60 -5.49
CA ALA A 96 -11.81 -7.32 -5.46
C ALA A 96 -12.45 -6.32 -6.44
N GLN A 97 -12.89 -6.79 -7.60
CA GLN A 97 -13.63 -5.96 -8.56
C GLN A 97 -14.99 -5.51 -8.00
N GLU A 98 -15.71 -6.38 -7.28
CA GLU A 98 -16.94 -6.01 -6.57
C GLU A 98 -16.69 -4.93 -5.52
N TRP A 99 -15.60 -5.03 -4.76
CA TRP A 99 -15.23 -4.01 -3.77
C TRP A 99 -14.90 -2.69 -4.43
N LEU A 100 -14.12 -2.70 -5.50
CA LEU A 100 -13.83 -1.51 -6.30
C LEU A 100 -15.13 -0.88 -6.81
N HIS A 101 -16.04 -1.68 -7.36
CA HIS A 101 -17.35 -1.20 -7.81
C HIS A 101 -18.19 -0.61 -6.68
N LEU A 102 -18.20 -1.21 -5.49
CA LEU A 102 -18.88 -0.67 -4.32
C LEU A 102 -18.26 0.66 -3.88
N ILE A 103 -16.93 0.77 -3.88
CA ILE A 103 -16.26 2.03 -3.54
C ILE A 103 -16.57 3.10 -4.60
N ASP A 104 -16.54 2.75 -5.90
CA ASP A 104 -16.91 3.65 -6.99
C ASP A 104 -18.36 4.17 -6.84
N ARG A 105 -19.27 3.29 -6.42
CA ARG A 105 -20.70 3.61 -6.28
C ARG A 105 -21.02 4.40 -5.01
N GLU A 106 -20.42 4.04 -3.88
CA GLU A 106 -20.74 4.60 -2.56
C GLU A 106 -19.84 5.78 -2.16
N VAL A 107 -18.62 5.83 -2.71
CA VAL A 107 -17.63 6.91 -2.52
C VAL A 107 -17.39 7.72 -3.80
N PRO A 108 -18.41 8.16 -4.58
CA PRO A 108 -18.17 9.23 -5.53
C PRO A 108 -17.55 10.40 -4.77
N PHE A 109 -16.50 11.00 -5.34
CA PHE A 109 -15.91 12.24 -4.85
C PHE A 109 -17.00 13.30 -4.57
N GLU A 110 -18.07 13.27 -5.36
CA GLU A 110 -19.28 14.08 -5.20
C GLU A 110 -20.15 13.75 -3.97
N THR A 111 -20.16 12.51 -3.46
CA THR A 111 -20.95 12.10 -2.30
C THR A 111 -20.31 12.57 -0.99
N ILE A 112 -18.98 12.55 -0.89
CA ILE A 112 -18.25 13.24 0.19
C ILE A 112 -18.54 14.76 0.13
N HIS A 113 -18.67 15.31 -1.08
CA HIS A 113 -19.04 16.72 -1.28
C HIS A 113 -20.51 17.05 -1.02
N LYS A 114 -21.44 16.11 -1.18
CA LYS A 114 -22.88 16.27 -0.91
C LYS A 114 -23.25 16.02 0.56
N ALA A 115 -22.49 15.19 1.28
CA ALA A 115 -22.64 15.02 2.72
C ALA A 115 -22.03 16.19 3.53
N ALA A 116 -21.13 16.96 2.91
CA ALA A 116 -20.62 18.19 3.49
C ALA A 116 -21.70 19.30 3.40
N PRO A 117 -21.93 20.08 4.48
CA PRO A 117 -22.96 21.11 4.45
C PRO A 117 -22.60 22.21 3.44
N ALA A 118 -23.58 22.95 2.92
CA ALA A 118 -23.34 23.95 1.88
C ALA A 118 -22.59 25.20 2.40
N GLY A 119 -21.88 25.90 1.51
CA GLY A 119 -21.19 27.17 1.82
C GLY A 119 -20.07 27.02 2.86
N ASN A 120 -19.98 27.96 3.79
CA ASN A 120 -18.88 28.07 4.78
C ASN A 120 -18.77 26.83 5.70
N GLU A 121 -19.86 26.08 5.89
CA GLU A 121 -19.85 24.85 6.68
C GLU A 121 -19.10 23.72 5.98
N ARG A 122 -19.04 23.72 4.65
CA ARG A 122 -18.22 22.79 3.85
C ARG A 122 -16.75 22.95 4.14
N GLU A 123 -16.28 24.19 4.12
CA GLU A 123 -14.87 24.52 4.35
C GLU A 123 -14.45 24.10 5.76
N ARG A 124 -15.30 24.37 6.77
CA ARG A 124 -15.10 23.93 8.14
C ARG A 124 -15.04 22.41 8.25
N TYR A 125 -15.93 21.69 7.58
CA TYR A 125 -15.93 20.23 7.56
C TYR A 125 -14.64 19.68 6.95
N ILE A 126 -14.23 20.21 5.79
CA ILE A 126 -12.99 19.80 5.12
C ILE A 126 -11.77 20.06 6.02
N LEU A 127 -11.67 21.24 6.61
CA LEU A 127 -10.58 21.58 7.53
C LEU A 127 -10.55 20.65 8.73
N ALA A 128 -11.71 20.36 9.32
CA ALA A 128 -11.82 19.41 10.42
C ALA A 128 -11.32 18.02 10.01
N SER A 129 -11.76 17.49 8.86
CA SER A 129 -11.30 16.17 8.38
C SER A 129 -9.78 16.13 8.14
N LEU A 130 -9.18 17.21 7.62
CA LEU A 130 -7.72 17.26 7.46
C LEU A 130 -6.99 17.25 8.81
N MET A 131 -7.52 17.96 9.80
CA MET A 131 -6.94 17.95 11.15
C MET A 131 -7.02 16.56 11.77
N GLU A 132 -8.15 15.86 11.61
CA GLU A 132 -8.32 14.50 12.11
C GLU A 132 -7.35 13.52 11.43
N GLU A 133 -7.19 13.61 10.13
CA GLU A 133 -6.24 12.78 9.37
C GLU A 133 -4.80 13.01 9.82
N ALA A 134 -4.39 14.28 9.94
CA ALA A 134 -3.05 14.63 10.41
C ALA A 134 -2.77 14.08 11.82
N ILE A 135 -3.75 14.16 12.73
CA ILE A 135 -3.63 13.63 14.08
C ILE A 135 -3.52 12.11 14.06
N ALA A 136 -4.42 11.43 13.35
CA ALA A 136 -4.48 9.97 13.33
C ALA A 136 -3.21 9.37 12.70
N SER A 137 -2.80 9.86 11.53
CA SER A 137 -1.60 9.41 10.83
C SER A 137 -0.35 9.63 11.69
N SER A 138 -0.17 10.82 12.30
CA SER A 138 1.01 11.04 13.16
C SER A 138 0.98 10.21 14.44
N GLN A 139 -0.19 9.88 14.99
CA GLN A 139 -0.30 8.98 16.14
C GLN A 139 0.08 7.55 15.79
N MET A 140 -0.25 7.06 14.59
CA MET A 140 0.22 5.77 14.08
C MET A 140 1.76 5.74 13.99
N GLU A 141 2.37 6.85 13.59
CA GLU A 141 3.84 7.05 13.56
C GLU A 141 4.46 7.35 14.95
N GLY A 142 3.69 7.23 16.03
CA GLY A 142 4.21 7.34 17.41
C GLY A 142 4.16 8.74 18.03
N ALA A 143 3.44 9.71 17.45
CA ALA A 143 3.22 11.01 18.08
C ALA A 143 2.37 10.87 19.35
N ALA A 144 3.03 10.90 20.51
CA ALA A 144 2.39 10.79 21.81
C ALA A 144 1.75 12.12 22.25
N THR A 145 0.58 12.45 21.70
CA THR A 145 -0.27 13.54 22.20
C THR A 145 -1.74 13.15 22.16
N THR A 146 -2.55 13.80 22.99
CA THR A 146 -3.99 13.55 22.98
C THR A 146 -4.63 14.23 21.77
N ARG A 147 -5.63 13.57 21.19
CA ARG A 147 -6.44 14.15 20.10
C ARG A 147 -6.99 15.53 20.44
N LYS A 148 -7.45 15.73 21.68
CA LYS A 148 -7.96 17.02 22.17
C LYS A 148 -6.91 18.12 22.12
N ASN A 149 -5.70 17.85 22.62
CA ASN A 149 -4.62 18.84 22.64
C ASN A 149 -4.14 19.16 21.23
N ALA A 150 -3.94 18.14 20.39
CA ALA A 150 -3.53 18.31 19.01
C ALA A 150 -4.54 19.12 18.20
N LYS A 151 -5.84 18.81 18.35
CA LYS A 151 -6.91 19.57 17.69
C LYS A 151 -6.97 21.02 18.16
N ASN A 152 -6.83 21.27 19.46
CA ASN A 152 -6.78 22.63 19.99
C ASN A 152 -5.60 23.42 19.42
N MET A 153 -4.41 22.79 19.32
CA MET A 153 -3.22 23.40 18.73
C MET A 153 -3.46 23.79 17.26
N LEU A 154 -4.03 22.89 16.46
CA LEU A 154 -4.30 23.15 15.04
C LEU A 154 -5.37 24.23 14.83
N ILE A 155 -6.46 24.22 15.61
CA ILE A 155 -7.53 25.23 15.53
C ILE A 155 -7.01 26.60 15.96
N ALA A 156 -6.26 26.67 17.07
CA ALA A 156 -5.75 27.93 17.59
C ALA A 156 -4.53 28.47 16.81
N GLY A 157 -3.96 27.66 15.90
CA GLY A 157 -2.76 28.03 15.15
C GLY A 157 -1.52 28.24 16.03
N THR A 158 -1.50 27.64 17.23
CA THR A 158 -0.38 27.81 18.17
C THR A 158 0.83 27.01 17.73
N ALA A 159 2.03 27.53 18.00
CA ALA A 159 3.27 26.79 17.73
C ALA A 159 3.31 25.47 18.52
N PRO A 160 3.83 24.37 17.91
CA PRO A 160 4.02 23.10 18.59
C PRO A 160 5.03 23.24 19.73
N LYS A 161 4.73 22.61 20.87
CA LYS A 161 5.55 22.70 22.09
C LYS A 161 6.56 21.57 22.23
N ASN A 162 6.34 20.47 21.53
CA ASN A 162 7.17 19.26 21.61
C ASN A 162 7.20 18.54 20.26
N LYS A 163 8.05 17.50 20.17
CA LYS A 163 8.23 16.71 18.94
C LYS A 163 6.93 16.08 18.42
N SER A 164 6.09 15.51 19.28
CA SER A 164 4.81 14.90 18.87
C SER A 164 3.84 15.92 18.28
N GLU A 165 3.74 17.10 18.90
CA GLU A 165 2.96 18.22 18.36
C GLU A 165 3.54 18.74 17.04
N GLN A 166 4.87 18.80 16.93
CA GLN A 166 5.56 19.17 15.67
C GLN A 166 5.25 18.17 14.55
N MET A 167 5.27 16.86 14.82
CA MET A 167 4.90 15.82 13.85
C MET A 167 3.48 16.03 13.31
N ILE A 168 2.51 16.27 14.19
CA ILE A 168 1.11 16.53 13.78
C ILE A 168 0.99 17.83 12.99
N PHE A 169 1.67 18.89 13.44
CA PHE A 169 1.65 20.17 12.74
C PHE A 169 2.26 20.05 11.34
N ASN A 170 3.37 19.34 11.22
CA ASN A 170 4.02 19.03 9.94
C ASN A 170 3.09 18.25 9.02
N ASN A 171 2.43 17.21 9.53
CA ASN A 171 1.50 16.40 8.73
C ASN A 171 0.31 17.22 8.23
N TYR A 172 -0.29 18.05 9.10
CA TYR A 172 -1.36 18.97 8.71
C TYR A 172 -0.91 19.95 7.61
N LYS A 173 0.28 20.55 7.76
CA LYS A 173 0.87 21.44 6.74
C LYS A 173 1.16 20.72 5.43
N THR A 174 1.66 19.49 5.50
CA THR A 174 1.98 18.66 4.34
C THR A 174 0.71 18.31 3.56
N ILE A 175 -0.36 17.88 4.23
CA ILE A 175 -1.65 17.60 3.60
C ILE A 175 -2.24 18.86 2.96
N ALA A 176 -2.14 20.02 3.62
CA ALA A 176 -2.56 21.29 3.03
C ALA A 176 -1.76 21.62 1.76
N ARG A 177 -0.44 21.39 1.77
CA ARG A 177 0.42 21.59 0.61
C ARG A 177 0.10 20.64 -0.54
N VAL A 178 -0.15 19.37 -0.26
CA VAL A 178 -0.57 18.37 -1.28
C VAL A 178 -1.85 18.83 -2.00
N LYS A 179 -2.79 19.48 -1.29
CA LYS A 179 -4.02 20.01 -1.92
C LYS A 179 -3.75 21.14 -2.91
N GLU A 180 -2.74 21.96 -2.68
CA GLU A 180 -2.33 23.01 -3.61
C GLU A 180 -1.65 22.42 -4.85
N LEU A 181 -0.96 21.30 -4.68
CA LEU A 181 -0.18 20.63 -5.73
C LEU A 181 -0.98 19.61 -6.55
N LYS A 182 -2.23 19.31 -6.18
CA LYS A 182 -2.98 18.14 -6.70
C LYS A 182 -3.25 18.14 -8.20
N GLU A 183 -3.24 19.31 -8.84
CA GLU A 183 -3.45 19.45 -10.29
C GLU A 183 -2.13 19.45 -11.08
N GLU A 184 -0.99 19.53 -10.38
CA GLU A 184 0.34 19.53 -10.99
C GLU A 184 0.82 18.11 -11.27
N LYS A 185 1.69 17.95 -12.28
CA LYS A 185 2.39 16.69 -12.49
C LYS A 185 3.34 16.43 -11.32
N LEU A 186 3.33 15.21 -10.80
CA LEU A 186 4.23 14.81 -9.72
C LEU A 186 5.69 14.94 -10.17
N THR A 187 6.56 15.45 -9.32
CA THR A 187 8.01 15.43 -9.57
C THR A 187 8.77 14.89 -8.36
N VAL A 188 10.03 14.52 -8.57
CA VAL A 188 10.92 14.11 -7.48
C VAL A 188 11.11 15.25 -6.48
N GLU A 189 11.24 16.48 -6.96
CA GLU A 189 11.41 17.68 -6.15
C GLU A 189 10.19 17.93 -5.27
N MET A 190 8.98 17.68 -5.78
CA MET A 190 7.75 17.76 -4.96
C MET A 190 7.76 16.73 -3.83
N ILE A 191 8.20 15.49 -4.10
CA ILE A 191 8.33 14.46 -3.06
C ILE A 191 9.32 14.91 -1.99
N LEU A 192 10.47 15.46 -2.39
CA LEU A 192 11.49 15.97 -1.46
C LEU A 192 11.01 17.21 -0.68
N GLU A 193 10.24 18.11 -1.30
CA GLU A 193 9.59 19.25 -0.65
C GLU A 193 8.62 18.77 0.43
N LEU A 194 7.73 17.82 0.08
CA LEU A 194 6.77 17.24 1.02
C LEU A 194 7.48 16.49 2.15
N HIS A 195 8.53 15.73 1.84
CA HIS A 195 9.36 15.07 2.85
C HIS A 195 9.95 16.10 3.82
N LYS A 196 10.52 17.21 3.31
CA LYS A 196 11.06 18.29 4.14
C LYS A 196 10.02 18.90 5.06
N LEU A 197 8.81 19.14 4.57
CA LEU A 197 7.70 19.66 5.38
C LEU A 197 7.29 18.67 6.47
N LEU A 198 7.19 17.39 6.11
CA LEU A 198 6.78 16.32 7.02
C LEU A 198 7.80 16.11 8.14
N THR A 199 9.09 16.22 7.84
CA THR A 199 10.19 15.90 8.78
C THR A 199 10.80 17.11 9.48
N HIS A 200 10.29 18.32 9.23
CA HIS A 200 10.83 19.55 9.79
C HIS A 200 10.92 19.51 11.32
N LYS A 201 12.13 19.68 11.88
CA LYS A 201 12.40 19.62 13.34
C LYS A 201 11.96 18.32 14.02
N THR A 202 11.81 17.21 13.29
CA THR A 202 11.47 15.90 13.85
C THR A 202 12.53 14.84 13.57
N MET A 203 13.51 15.12 12.70
CA MET A 203 14.66 14.26 12.45
C MET A 203 15.78 14.48 13.46
N PRO A 204 16.66 13.48 13.65
CA PRO A 204 17.89 13.65 14.44
C PRO A 204 18.81 14.74 13.87
N GLU A 205 18.90 14.84 12.54
CA GLU A 205 19.71 15.82 11.82
C GLU A 205 18.88 16.51 10.73
N GLU A 206 18.95 17.84 10.65
CA GLU A 206 18.18 18.61 9.65
C GLU A 206 18.66 18.35 8.21
N SER A 207 19.90 17.89 8.03
CA SER A 207 20.48 17.42 6.76
C SER A 207 19.71 16.24 6.16
N MET A 208 18.93 15.52 6.97
CA MET A 208 18.10 14.39 6.50
C MET A 208 16.75 14.87 5.93
N CYS A 209 16.34 16.11 6.20
CA CYS A 209 15.03 16.62 5.80
C CYS A 209 15.02 17.02 4.33
N GLY A 210 14.18 16.36 3.53
CA GLY A 210 14.03 16.66 2.10
C GLY A 210 15.16 16.15 1.21
N TYR A 211 15.90 15.13 1.66
CA TYR A 211 16.94 14.48 0.86
C TYR A 211 16.72 12.96 0.83
N PHE A 212 17.22 12.33 -0.24
CA PHE A 212 17.36 10.88 -0.25
C PHE A 212 18.50 10.45 0.67
N ARG A 213 18.43 9.19 1.10
CA ARG A 213 19.55 8.48 1.71
C ARG A 213 20.75 8.55 0.76
N ALA A 214 21.95 8.79 1.32
CA ALA A 214 23.12 9.17 0.53
C ALA A 214 24.36 8.33 0.81
N THR A 215 24.36 7.53 1.88
CA THR A 215 25.52 6.75 2.31
C THR A 215 25.13 5.33 2.68
N GLU A 216 26.11 4.41 2.69
CA GLU A 216 25.92 3.04 3.16
C GLU A 216 25.41 2.98 4.61
N LYS A 217 25.77 3.96 5.44
CA LYS A 217 25.25 4.07 6.82
C LYS A 217 23.73 4.26 6.84
N ASP A 218 23.17 4.91 5.83
CA ASP A 218 21.71 5.10 5.71
C ASP A 218 20.98 3.82 5.29
N ASP A 219 21.70 2.77 4.85
CA ASP A 219 21.14 1.45 4.54
C ASP A 219 20.96 0.56 5.79
N GLU A 220 21.31 1.07 6.97
CA GLU A 220 20.94 0.47 8.26
C GLU A 220 19.45 0.61 8.60
N VAL A 221 18.72 1.48 7.89
CA VAL A 221 17.26 1.64 8.03
C VAL A 221 16.57 0.37 7.54
N LYS A 222 16.28 -0.53 8.48
CA LYS A 222 15.65 -1.84 8.27
C LYS A 222 14.40 -1.96 9.12
N VAL A 223 13.43 -2.73 8.64
CA VAL A 223 12.18 -2.97 9.36
C VAL A 223 12.33 -4.24 10.18
N TYR A 224 12.13 -4.13 11.48
CA TYR A 224 12.19 -5.24 12.43
C TYR A 224 10.83 -5.43 13.12
N ASP A 225 10.56 -6.64 13.59
CA ASP A 225 9.45 -6.88 14.51
C ASP A 225 9.83 -6.47 15.96
N SER A 226 8.86 -6.62 16.87
CA SER A 226 9.03 -6.37 18.30
C SER A 226 10.14 -7.20 18.96
N ASP A 227 10.50 -8.34 18.35
CA ASP A 227 11.40 -9.35 18.90
C ASP A 227 12.81 -9.23 18.30
N GLY A 228 13.03 -8.23 17.43
CA GLY A 228 14.30 -7.95 16.75
C GLY A 228 14.52 -8.74 15.46
N THR A 229 13.52 -9.47 14.97
CA THR A 229 13.62 -10.21 13.70
C THR A 229 13.51 -9.26 12.53
N LEU A 230 14.47 -9.33 11.59
CA LEU A 230 14.43 -8.55 10.36
C LEU A 230 13.24 -8.97 9.49
N LEU A 231 12.28 -8.06 9.31
CA LEU A 231 11.08 -8.25 8.50
C LEU A 231 11.32 -7.85 7.05
N TYR A 232 11.94 -6.70 6.83
CA TYR A 232 12.20 -6.17 5.50
C TYR A 232 13.50 -5.38 5.45
N ASN A 233 14.26 -5.63 4.38
CA ASN A 233 15.45 -4.87 4.04
C ASN A 233 15.11 -3.97 2.83
N PRO A 234 15.06 -2.64 2.99
CA PRO A 234 14.81 -1.71 1.88
C PRO A 234 15.86 -1.78 0.76
N PRO A 235 15.62 -1.10 -0.38
CA PRO A 235 16.64 -0.91 -1.42
C PRO A 235 17.87 -0.19 -0.88
N ALA A 236 19.04 -0.38 -1.50
CA ALA A 236 20.24 0.40 -1.15
C ALA A 236 20.06 1.88 -1.52
N HIS A 237 20.78 2.78 -0.85
CA HIS A 237 20.66 4.22 -1.05
C HIS A 237 20.88 4.64 -2.52
N GLU A 238 21.80 3.98 -3.24
CA GLU A 238 22.05 4.25 -4.67
C GLU A 238 20.84 3.96 -5.57
N GLN A 239 19.98 3.01 -5.17
CA GLN A 239 18.82 2.59 -5.94
C GLN A 239 17.60 3.51 -5.70
N VAL A 240 17.53 4.17 -4.53
CA VAL A 240 16.31 4.89 -4.09
C VAL A 240 15.87 5.93 -5.12
N LYS A 241 16.79 6.78 -5.57
CA LYS A 241 16.45 7.86 -6.50
C LYS A 241 15.86 7.30 -7.81
N GLY A 242 16.51 6.31 -8.41
CA GLY A 242 16.04 5.70 -9.66
C GLY A 242 14.70 4.97 -9.51
N LEU A 243 14.42 4.37 -8.34
CA LEU A 243 13.12 3.77 -8.06
C LEU A 243 12.02 4.83 -7.90
N VAL A 244 12.32 5.96 -7.24
CA VAL A 244 11.38 7.07 -7.09
C VAL A 244 11.10 7.76 -8.43
N GLU A 245 12.10 7.93 -9.29
CA GLU A 245 11.91 8.44 -10.65
C GLU A 245 10.94 7.56 -11.46
N LYS A 246 11.10 6.23 -11.41
CA LYS A 246 10.17 5.28 -12.05
C LYS A 246 8.75 5.38 -11.48
N LEU A 247 8.62 5.59 -10.16
CA LEU A 247 7.32 5.81 -9.51
C LEU A 247 6.66 7.11 -10.00
N VAL A 248 7.43 8.20 -10.12
CA VAL A 248 6.96 9.48 -10.65
C VAL A 248 6.49 9.34 -12.09
N ASP A 249 7.28 8.66 -12.93
CA ASP A 249 6.90 8.39 -14.32
C ASP A 249 5.61 7.56 -14.40
N PHE A 250 5.48 6.52 -13.57
CA PHE A 250 4.26 5.72 -13.48
C PHE A 250 3.04 6.57 -13.07
N ALA A 251 3.18 7.41 -12.05
CA ALA A 251 2.07 8.22 -11.55
C ALA A 251 1.56 9.23 -12.60
N ASN A 252 2.48 9.85 -13.36
CA ASN A 252 2.18 10.90 -14.32
C ASN A 252 1.63 10.42 -15.65
N ASN A 253 1.94 9.19 -16.06
CA ASN A 253 1.52 8.68 -17.36
C ASN A 253 0.15 8.00 -17.25
N PRO A 254 -0.92 8.53 -17.88
CA PRO A 254 -2.19 7.84 -17.94
C PRO A 254 -2.02 6.59 -18.79
N HIS A 255 -1.96 5.44 -18.13
CA HIS A 255 -1.77 4.17 -18.81
C HIS A 255 -3.06 3.71 -19.52
N SER A 256 -3.40 4.37 -20.63
CA SER A 256 -4.47 3.95 -21.55
C SER A 256 -4.13 2.68 -22.36
N ALA A 257 -2.89 2.18 -22.23
CA ALA A 257 -2.38 1.05 -23.00
C ALA A 257 -2.59 -0.34 -22.35
N TYR A 258 -3.07 -0.42 -21.09
CA TYR A 258 -3.41 -1.71 -20.48
C TYR A 258 -4.84 -2.10 -20.89
N ARG A 259 -4.97 -2.81 -22.01
CA ARG A 259 -6.25 -3.31 -22.53
C ARG A 259 -6.97 -4.17 -21.48
N GLY A 260 -7.95 -3.57 -20.82
CA GLY A 260 -8.95 -4.21 -19.98
C GLY A 260 -9.96 -3.15 -19.55
N GLN A 261 -11.20 -3.26 -20.03
CA GLN A 261 -12.26 -2.26 -19.96
C GLN A 261 -12.42 -1.55 -18.60
N GLY A 262 -12.57 -0.22 -18.66
CA GLY A 262 -13.43 0.60 -17.80
C GLY A 262 -13.10 0.76 -16.30
N SER A 263 -12.16 0.01 -15.74
CA SER A 263 -11.93 -0.08 -14.28
C SER A 263 -10.62 0.57 -13.79
N PHE A 264 -9.78 1.05 -14.71
CA PHE A 264 -8.41 1.48 -14.39
C PHE A 264 -8.30 2.83 -13.66
N GLU A 265 -9.31 3.71 -13.77
CA GLU A 265 -9.20 5.06 -13.23
C GLU A 265 -9.27 5.08 -11.68
N PHE A 266 -9.98 4.12 -11.09
CA PHE A 266 -10.08 3.96 -9.62
C PHE A 266 -9.05 2.98 -9.05
N ILE A 267 -8.72 1.90 -9.77
CA ILE A 267 -7.56 1.05 -9.44
C ILE A 267 -6.29 1.92 -9.31
N ARG A 268 -6.17 2.97 -10.14
CA ARG A 268 -5.10 3.97 -10.09
C ARG A 268 -5.10 4.83 -8.83
N GLN A 269 -6.23 5.12 -8.21
CA GLN A 269 -6.28 5.95 -6.99
C GLN A 269 -6.17 5.09 -5.72
N THR A 270 -6.86 3.95 -5.69
CA THR A 270 -6.89 3.07 -4.52
C THR A 270 -5.68 2.16 -4.43
N LEU A 271 -5.17 1.57 -5.52
CA LEU A 271 -3.90 0.81 -5.42
C LEU A 271 -2.74 1.76 -5.18
N THR A 272 -2.64 2.91 -5.86
CA THR A 272 -1.57 3.89 -5.57
C THR A 272 -1.60 4.39 -4.12
N ALA A 273 -2.79 4.53 -3.51
CA ALA A 273 -2.91 4.86 -2.09
C ALA A 273 -2.64 3.66 -1.14
N CYS A 274 -3.10 2.45 -1.48
CA CYS A 274 -2.92 1.25 -0.65
C CYS A 274 -1.47 0.72 -0.67
N HIS A 275 -0.66 1.03 -1.68
CA HIS A 275 0.77 0.69 -1.69
C HIS A 275 1.59 1.49 -0.67
N SER A 276 1.04 2.59 -0.16
CA SER A 276 1.64 3.38 0.92
C SER A 276 1.26 2.87 2.32
N TYR A 277 0.37 1.88 2.43
CA TYR A 277 -0.28 1.48 3.70
C TYR A 277 -0.10 0.01 4.08
N ASN A 278 0.69 -0.78 3.34
CA ASN A 278 1.04 -2.15 3.71
C ASN A 278 2.56 -2.31 3.83
N ALA A 279 3.05 -2.05 5.03
CA ALA A 279 4.27 -2.63 5.59
C ALA A 279 3.95 -3.14 7.00
#